data_AF-A0A1Q5B2G7-F1
#
_entry.id   AF-A0A1Q5B2G7-F1
#
_cell.length_a   1.000
_cell.length_b   1.000
_cell.length_c   1.000
_cell.angle_alpha   90.00
_cell.angle_beta   90.00
_cell.angle_gamma   90.00
#
_symmetry.space_group_name_H-M   'P 1'
#
loop_
_entity.id
_entity.type
_entity.pdbx_description
1 polymer ?
#
loop_
_entity_poly.entity_id
_entity_poly.type
_entity_poly.pdbx_seq_one_letter_code
_entity_poly.pdbx_strand_id
1 'polypeptide(L)'
;MTMSADAINQARSLGSITGGPVIGGLEVPDAWVTDTSKLLTPDGRQLSDAAFNECLNNAPKTGATGRFGDTAVCLGKLDLHVDLVSQPNQRFWPFQWIELALYLGLSALLAAVGLWRIQRRVS
;
A
#
# COMPACT_ATOMS: atom_id res chain seq x y z
N MET A 1 5.55 -2.72 -12.70
CA MET A 1 5.01 -4.10 -12.83
C MET A 1 3.89 -4.08 -13.85
N THR A 2 3.85 -5.04 -14.79
CA THR A 2 2.77 -5.15 -15.77
C THR A 2 1.47 -5.61 -15.10
N MET A 3 0.37 -4.94 -15.41
CA MET A 3 -0.95 -5.18 -14.84
C MET A 3 -1.72 -6.18 -15.71
N SER A 4 -1.61 -7.47 -15.37
CA SER A 4 -2.50 -8.49 -15.90
C SER A 4 -3.91 -8.35 -15.31
N ALA A 5 -4.91 -8.94 -15.98
CA ALA A 5 -6.29 -8.98 -15.47
C ALA A 5 -6.36 -9.64 -14.08
N ASP A 6 -5.51 -10.64 -13.80
CA ASP A 6 -5.41 -11.28 -12.50
C ASP A 6 -4.87 -10.34 -11.42
N ALA A 7 -3.81 -9.58 -11.73
CA ALA A 7 -3.25 -8.57 -10.83
C ALA A 7 -4.28 -7.48 -10.50
N ILE A 8 -5.05 -7.05 -11.51
CA ILE A 8 -6.14 -6.09 -11.35
C ILE A 8 -7.25 -6.66 -10.44
N ASN A 9 -7.59 -7.94 -10.60
CA ASN A 9 -8.59 -8.61 -9.75
C ASN A 9 -8.14 -8.82 -8.30
N GLN A 10 -6.83 -8.86 -8.04
CA GLN A 10 -6.28 -8.93 -6.68
C GLN A 10 -6.33 -7.58 -5.94
N ALA A 11 -6.43 -6.46 -6.66
CA ALA A 11 -6.51 -5.15 -6.03
C ALA A 11 -7.76 -5.00 -5.16
N ARG A 12 -7.62 -4.28 -4.05
CA ARG A 12 -8.72 -3.99 -3.12
C ARG A 12 -9.69 -2.94 -3.67
N SER A 13 -9.19 -2.00 -4.47
CA SER A 13 -9.98 -0.93 -5.08
C SER A 13 -9.50 -0.65 -6.50
N LEU A 14 -10.46 -0.33 -7.37
CA LEU A 14 -10.22 0.28 -8.67
C LEU A 14 -10.96 1.60 -8.76
N GLY A 15 -10.26 2.62 -9.23
CA GLY A 15 -10.77 3.98 -9.30
C GLY A 15 -10.53 4.77 -8.01
N SER A 16 -10.48 6.09 -8.17
CA SER A 16 -10.52 7.04 -7.06
C SER A 16 -11.98 7.35 -6.73
N ILE A 17 -12.25 7.80 -5.50
CA ILE A 17 -13.51 8.46 -5.12
C ILE A 17 -13.89 9.62 -6.07
N THR A 18 -12.91 10.21 -6.76
CA THR A 18 -13.09 11.26 -7.78
C THR A 18 -13.20 10.75 -9.22
N GLY A 19 -13.21 9.43 -9.45
CA GLY A 19 -13.38 8.82 -10.78
C GLY A 19 -12.10 8.66 -11.61
N GLY A 20 -10.91 8.75 -11.00
CA GLY A 20 -9.63 8.66 -11.71
C GLY A 20 -9.03 7.24 -11.81
N PRO A 21 -8.12 6.97 -12.77
CA PRO A 21 -7.51 5.67 -13.05
C PRO A 21 -6.40 5.35 -12.05
N VAL A 22 -6.81 5.03 -10.83
CA VAL A 22 -5.94 4.55 -9.76
C VAL A 22 -6.31 3.13 -9.38
N ILE A 23 -5.33 2.38 -8.90
CA ILE A 23 -5.50 1.05 -8.35
C ILE A 23 -4.99 1.07 -6.91
N GLY A 24 -5.74 0.48 -5.99
CA GLY A 24 -5.45 0.55 -4.56
C GLY A 24 -5.45 -0.81 -3.90
N GLY A 25 -4.57 -0.98 -2.91
CA GLY A 25 -4.49 -2.20 -2.10
C GLY A 25 -4.03 -3.42 -2.90
N LEU A 26 -2.98 -3.26 -3.70
CA LEU A 26 -2.25 -4.37 -4.28
C LEU A 26 -1.44 -5.06 -3.18
N GLU A 27 -1.60 -6.37 -3.03
CA GLU A 27 -0.79 -7.18 -2.12
C GLU A 27 0.48 -7.65 -2.85
N VAL A 28 1.65 -7.30 -2.31
CA VAL A 28 2.94 -7.77 -2.82
C VAL A 28 3.56 -8.67 -1.74
N PRO A 29 4.01 -9.89 -2.08
CA PRO A 29 4.69 -10.77 -1.13
C PRO A 29 5.92 -10.08 -0.52
N ASP A 30 6.10 -10.21 0.80
CA ASP A 30 7.25 -9.69 1.56
C ASP A 30 7.48 -8.17 1.53
N ALA A 31 6.52 -7.40 1.04
CA ALA A 31 6.65 -5.94 0.95
C ALA A 31 5.39 -5.21 1.37
N TRP A 32 5.56 -4.18 2.20
CA TRP A 32 4.48 -3.24 2.49
C TRP A 32 4.43 -2.21 1.37
N VAL A 33 3.33 -2.20 0.62
CA VAL A 33 3.06 -1.18 -0.39
C VAL A 33 2.60 0.09 0.33
N THR A 34 3.46 1.10 0.38
CA THR A 34 3.14 2.39 1.02
C THR A 34 2.44 3.34 0.08
N ASP A 35 2.75 3.26 -1.22
CA ASP A 35 2.13 4.09 -2.24
C ASP A 35 2.08 3.34 -3.58
N THR A 36 1.06 3.65 -4.36
CA THR A 36 0.80 3.08 -5.69
C THR A 36 0.59 4.23 -6.65
N SER A 37 1.39 4.28 -7.72
CA SER A 37 1.18 5.27 -8.77
C SER A 37 -0.20 5.09 -9.44
N LYS A 38 -0.64 6.15 -10.13
CA LYS A 38 -1.74 6.04 -11.10
C LYS A 38 -1.40 4.98 -12.17
N LEU A 39 -2.42 4.41 -12.80
CA LEU A 39 -2.23 3.48 -13.91
C LEU A 39 -1.50 4.19 -15.05
N LEU A 40 -0.38 3.64 -15.49
CA LEU A 40 0.44 4.15 -16.58
C LEU A 40 0.23 3.29 -17.83
N THR A 41 0.21 3.90 -19.00
CA THR A 41 0.28 3.21 -20.30
C THR A 41 1.71 2.71 -20.56
N PRO A 42 1.93 1.83 -21.55
CA PRO A 42 3.27 1.38 -21.94
C PRO A 42 4.26 2.52 -22.22
N ASP A 43 3.76 3.66 -22.72
CA ASP A 43 4.56 4.87 -22.98
C ASP A 43 4.93 5.65 -21.70
N GLY A 44 4.59 5.15 -20.52
CA GLY A 44 4.84 5.80 -19.23
C GLY A 44 3.91 6.98 -18.93
N ARG A 45 2.89 7.22 -19.75
CA ARG A 45 1.90 8.29 -19.52
C ARG A 45 0.79 7.79 -18.61
N GLN A 46 0.21 8.68 -17.82
CA GLN A 46 -1.00 8.33 -17.07
C GLN A 46 -2.11 7.90 -18.02
N LEU A 47 -2.78 6.79 -17.72
CA LEU A 47 -4.01 6.39 -18.39
C LEU A 47 -5.02 7.54 -18.31
N SER A 48 -5.72 7.81 -19.41
CA SER A 48 -6.74 8.85 -19.43
C SER A 48 -8.00 8.40 -18.70
N ASP A 49 -8.68 9.35 -18.05
CA ASP A 49 -9.97 9.07 -17.40
C ASP A 49 -11.00 8.53 -18.41
N ALA A 50 -10.94 8.98 -19.67
CA ALA A 50 -11.82 8.51 -20.74
C ALA A 50 -11.64 7.02 -21.04
N ALA A 51 -10.40 6.57 -21.28
CA ALA A 51 -10.12 5.17 -21.57
C ALA A 51 -10.43 4.26 -20.36
N PHE A 52 -10.17 4.76 -19.15
CA PHE A 52 -10.53 4.05 -17.92
C PHE A 52 -12.04 3.90 -17.75
N ASN A 53 -12.79 4.99 -17.94
CA ASN A 53 -14.25 4.96 -17.89
C ASN A 53 -14.87 4.16 -19.02
N GLU A 54 -14.23 4.08 -20.18
CA GLU A 54 -14.67 3.21 -21.27
C GLU A 54 -14.60 1.74 -20.86
N CYS A 55 -13.51 1.30 -20.23
CA CYS A 55 -13.43 -0.06 -19.69
C CYS A 55 -14.41 -0.32 -18.54
N LEU A 56 -14.73 0.68 -17.72
CA LEU A 56 -15.72 0.53 -16.64
C LEU A 56 -17.16 0.45 -17.14
N ASN A 57 -17.52 1.28 -18.11
CA ASN A 57 -18.90 1.41 -18.58
C ASN A 57 -19.23 0.45 -19.74
N ASN A 58 -18.24 0.12 -20.58
CA ASN A 58 -18.40 -0.67 -21.79
C ASN A 58 -17.48 -1.90 -21.79
N ALA A 59 -17.31 -2.53 -20.64
CA ALA A 59 -16.51 -3.74 -20.51
C ALA A 59 -16.99 -4.84 -21.49
N PRO A 60 -16.07 -5.55 -22.17
CA PRO A 60 -16.42 -6.63 -23.08
C PRO A 60 -17.02 -7.81 -22.31
N LYS A 61 -18.16 -8.34 -22.73
CA LYS A 61 -18.84 -9.46 -22.05
C LYS A 61 -18.11 -10.79 -22.32
N THR A 62 -16.99 -11.00 -21.66
CA THR A 62 -16.18 -12.22 -21.79
C THR A 62 -16.58 -13.30 -20.79
N GLY A 63 -17.39 -12.95 -19.78
CA GLY A 63 -17.78 -13.87 -18.72
C GLY A 63 -16.67 -14.08 -17.69
N ALA A 64 -15.72 -13.14 -17.62
CA ALA A 64 -14.59 -13.23 -16.71
C ALA A 64 -15.06 -13.21 -15.24
N THR A 65 -14.53 -14.14 -14.47
CA THR A 65 -14.79 -14.27 -13.04
C THR A 65 -13.69 -13.56 -12.24
N GLY A 66 -14.06 -12.84 -11.18
CA GLY A 66 -13.13 -12.03 -10.39
C GLY A 66 -13.80 -10.81 -9.78
N ARG A 67 -13.10 -10.06 -8.92
CA ARG A 67 -13.65 -8.87 -8.25
C ARG A 67 -14.13 -7.80 -9.23
N PHE A 68 -13.40 -7.62 -10.33
CA PHE A 68 -13.70 -6.63 -11.36
C PHE A 68 -14.04 -7.25 -12.73
N GLY A 69 -14.02 -8.58 -12.82
CA GLY A 69 -14.51 -9.36 -13.96
C GLY A 69 -14.02 -8.84 -15.32
N ASP A 70 -14.97 -8.57 -16.21
CA ASP A 70 -14.74 -8.13 -17.59
C ASP A 70 -14.00 -6.77 -17.68
N THR A 71 -14.15 -5.89 -16.68
CA THR A 71 -13.40 -4.62 -16.61
C THR A 71 -11.90 -4.89 -16.45
N ALA A 72 -11.52 -5.88 -15.64
CA ALA A 72 -10.12 -6.26 -15.48
C ALA A 72 -9.52 -6.80 -16.78
N VAL A 73 -10.32 -7.51 -17.59
CA VAL A 73 -9.91 -8.00 -18.92
C VAL A 73 -9.71 -6.84 -19.89
N CYS A 74 -10.59 -5.83 -19.86
CA CYS A 74 -10.44 -4.63 -20.68
C CYS A 74 -9.15 -3.87 -20.33
N LEU A 75 -8.93 -3.60 -19.04
CA LEU A 75 -7.74 -2.89 -18.57
C LEU A 75 -6.45 -3.69 -18.77
N GLY A 76 -6.49 -5.03 -18.59
CA GLY A 76 -5.34 -5.90 -18.81
C GLY A 76 -4.87 -5.96 -20.27
N LYS A 77 -5.75 -5.64 -21.24
CA LYS A 77 -5.37 -5.53 -22.65
C LYS A 77 -4.62 -4.23 -23.00
N LEU A 78 -4.69 -3.23 -22.13
CA LEU A 78 -4.03 -1.93 -22.33
C LEU A 78 -2.55 -1.94 -21.90
N ASP A 79 -2.03 -3.10 -21.48
CA ASP A 79 -0.64 -3.32 -21.05
C ASP A 79 -0.17 -2.26 -20.03
N LEU A 80 -1.04 -2.03 -19.04
CA LEU A 80 -0.84 -0.98 -18.05
C LEU A 80 0.28 -1.37 -17.09
N HIS A 81 0.97 -0.37 -16.57
CA HIS A 81 2.00 -0.55 -15.57
C HIS A 81 1.71 0.35 -14.36
N VAL A 82 2.16 -0.08 -13.19
CA VAL A 82 2.25 0.79 -12.00
C VAL A 82 3.64 0.74 -11.41
N ASP A 83 4.01 1.86 -10.82
CA ASP A 83 5.14 1.99 -9.94
C ASP A 83 4.67 1.79 -8.49
N LEU A 84 5.28 0.81 -7.85
CA LEU A 84 5.04 0.47 -6.45
C LEU A 84 6.20 1.01 -5.64
N VAL A 85 5.89 1.92 -4.71
CA VAL A 85 6.85 2.27 -3.67
C VAL A 85 6.65 1.26 -2.54
N SER A 86 7.53 0.27 -2.52
CA SER A 86 7.51 -0.82 -1.55
C SER A 86 8.61 -0.60 -0.51
N GLN A 87 8.26 -0.67 0.78
CA GLN A 87 9.24 -0.69 1.85
C GLN A 87 9.49 -2.14 2.32
N PRO A 88 10.76 -2.55 2.49
CA PRO A 88 11.07 -3.88 2.99
C PRO A 88 10.57 -4.02 4.44
N ASN A 89 9.75 -5.04 4.68
CA ASN A 89 9.16 -5.35 5.99
C ASN A 89 10.21 -5.53 7.10
N GLN A 90 11.45 -5.87 6.72
CA GLN A 90 12.58 -6.10 7.62
C GLN A 90 13.02 -4.87 8.44
N ARG A 91 12.60 -3.65 8.06
CA ARG A 91 12.99 -2.43 8.79
C ARG A 91 12.03 -2.01 9.90
N PHE A 92 10.79 -2.49 9.89
CA PHE A 92 9.79 -2.10 10.89
C PHE A 92 10.19 -2.51 12.31
N TRP A 93 10.56 -3.78 12.47
CA TRP A 93 10.89 -4.36 13.78
C TRP A 93 12.09 -3.70 14.47
N PRO A 94 13.23 -3.46 13.80
CA PRO A 94 14.35 -2.74 14.39
C PRO A 94 13.98 -1.37 14.97
N PHE A 95 13.17 -0.58 14.25
CA PHE A 95 12.74 0.74 14.76
C PHE A 95 11.88 0.60 16.02
N GLN A 96 10.96 -0.37 16.01
CA GLN A 96 10.08 -0.60 17.16
C GLN A 96 10.85 -1.04 18.42
N TRP A 97 11.90 -1.85 18.24
CA TRP A 97 12.79 -2.22 19.35
C TRP A 97 13.57 -1.03 19.90
N ILE A 98 14.03 -0.12 19.04
CA ILE A 98 14.74 1.10 19.46
C ILE A 98 13.81 2.01 20.26
N GLU A 99 12.59 2.26 19.78
CA GLU A 99 11.61 3.07 20.49
C GLU A 99 11.24 2.45 21.84
N LEU A 100 10.99 1.14 21.87
CA LEU A 100 10.73 0.42 23.12
C LEU A 100 11.89 0.54 24.12
N ALA A 101 13.13 0.37 23.67
CA ALA A 101 14.32 0.47 24.50
C ALA A 101 14.49 1.89 25.08
N LEU A 102 14.20 2.93 24.30
CA LEU A 102 14.25 4.32 24.76
C LEU A 102 13.19 4.59 25.83
N TYR A 103 11.95 4.17 25.62
CA TYR A 103 10.89 4.38 26.60
C TYR A 103 11.13 3.59 27.90
N LEU A 104 11.61 2.34 27.80
CA LEU A 104 11.99 1.54 28.95
C LEU A 104 13.17 2.16 29.71
N GLY A 105 14.21 2.58 28.99
CA GLY A 105 15.39 3.23 29.58
C GLY A 105 15.02 4.52 30.32
N LEU A 106 14.18 5.36 29.71
CA LEU A 106 13.70 6.59 30.34
C LEU A 106 12.87 6.28 31.58
N SER A 107 11.94 5.32 31.51
CA SER A 107 11.10 4.92 32.64
C SER A 107 11.92 4.38 33.81
N ALA A 108 12.91 3.53 33.53
CA ALA A 108 13.82 2.99 34.53
C ALA A 108 14.67 4.09 35.19
N LEU A 109 15.14 5.07 34.41
CA LEU A 109 15.90 6.20 34.92
C LEU A 109 15.05 7.07 35.86
N LEU A 110 13.82 7.41 35.47
CA LEU A 110 12.90 8.16 36.34
C LEU A 110 12.59 7.38 37.63
N ALA A 111 12.34 6.07 37.53
CA ALA A 111 12.10 5.22 38.70
C ALA A 111 13.31 5.20 39.64
N ALA A 112 14.52 5.03 39.10
CA ALA A 112 15.76 5.05 39.89
C ALA A 112 16.00 6.40 40.57
N VAL A 113 15.80 7.51 39.86
CA VAL A 113 15.92 8.87 40.44
C VAL A 113 14.88 9.09 41.55
N GLY A 114 13.65 8.62 41.35
CA GLY A 114 12.59 8.68 42.35
C GLY A 114 12.97 7.92 43.62
N LEU A 115 13.39 6.65 43.49
CA LEU A 115 13.83 5.82 44.60
C LEU A 115 15.04 6.42 45.32
N TRP A 116 16.03 6.91 44.58
CA TRP A 116 17.23 7.53 45.14
C TRP A 116 16.89 8.79 45.95
N ARG A 117 15.96 9.63 45.46
CA ARG A 117 15.48 10.80 46.19
C ARG A 117 14.74 10.43 47.48
N ILE A 118 13.94 9.37 47.46
CA ILE A 118 13.23 8.87 48.65
C ILE A 118 14.23 8.35 49.68
N GLN A 119 15.14 7.45 49.27
CA GLN A 119 16.14 6.87 50.17
C GLN A 119 17.05 7.94 50.80
N ARG A 120 17.45 8.96 50.04
CA ARG A 120 18.23 10.09 50.57
C ARG A 120 17.49 10.99 51.55
N ARG A 121 16.16 10.97 51.59
CA ARG A 121 15.37 11.75 52.57
C ARG A 121 14.96 10.95 53.80
N VAL A 122 14.97 9.63 53.70
CA VAL A 122 14.57 8.71 54.79
C VAL A 122 15.78 8.23 55.59
N SER A 123 16.99 8.25 55.00
CA SER A 123 18.26 8.07 55.71
C SER A 123 18.78 9.36 56.31
#